data_AF-A0A1N6Q020-F1
#
_entry.id   AF-A0A1N6Q020-F1
#
_cell.length_a   1.000
_cell.length_b   1.000
_cell.length_c   1.000
_cell.angle_alpha   90.00
_cell.angle_beta   90.00
_cell.angle_gamma   90.00
#
_symmetry.space_group_name_H-M   'P 1'
#
loop_
_entity.id
_entity.type
_entity.pdbx_description
1 polymer ?
#
loop_
_entity_poly.entity_id
_entity_poly.type
_entity_poly.pdbx_seq_one_letter_code
_entity_poly.pdbx_strand_id
1 'polypeptide(L)' 'MNTIDRLYPIRDAFTLAGLRLTRGYQEVSAGRLAIVRNGRRSFVRASEIQRYIDALSQTADDKRAA' A
#
# COMPACT_ATOMS: atom_id res chain seq x y z
N MET A 1 6.13 -22.33 -3.06
CA MET A 1 6.92 -21.47 -3.97
C MET A 1 7.30 -20.23 -3.18
N ASN A 2 8.57 -20.00 -2.85
CA ASN A 2 8.97 -18.79 -2.13
C ASN A 2 9.04 -17.64 -3.14
N THR A 3 7.89 -17.07 -3.47
CA THR A 3 7.79 -16.01 -4.47
C THR A 3 8.43 -14.76 -3.89
N ILE A 4 9.62 -14.41 -4.39
CA ILE A 4 10.32 -13.19 -3.98
C ILE A 4 9.43 -12.00 -4.33
N ASP A 5 9.00 -11.29 -3.31
CA ASP A 5 8.06 -10.20 -3.45
C ASP A 5 8.77 -8.94 -3.98
N ARG A 6 8.22 -8.32 -5.02
CA ARG A 6 8.86 -7.15 -5.63
C ARG A 6 8.73 -5.95 -4.69
N LEU A 7 9.84 -5.24 -4.50
CA LEU A 7 9.87 -4.03 -3.68
C LEU A 7 9.78 -2.79 -4.57
N TYR A 8 8.80 -1.95 -4.29
CA TYR A 8 8.62 -0.66 -4.94
C TYR A 8 9.09 0.47 -4.01
N PRO A 9 9.86 1.45 -4.50
CA PRO A 9 10.11 2.68 -3.76
C PRO A 9 8.80 3.34 -3.33
N ILE A 10 8.78 4.01 -2.17
CA ILE A 10 7.54 4.62 -1.63
C ILE A 10 6.77 5.47 -2.65
N ARG A 11 7.48 6.29 -3.45
CA ARG A 11 6.82 7.17 -4.43
C ARG A 11 6.07 6.39 -5.50
N ASP A 12 6.69 5.32 -5.99
CA ASP A 12 6.11 4.47 -7.03
C ASP A 12 4.96 3.64 -6.44
N ALA A 13 5.14 3.12 -5.22
CA ALA A 13 4.10 2.38 -4.50
C ALA A 13 2.82 3.22 -4.28
N PHE A 14 2.97 4.48 -3.86
CA PHE A 14 1.81 5.37 -3.68
C PHE A 14 1.13 5.69 -5.01
N THR A 15 1.92 5.89 -6.07
CA THR A 15 1.38 6.12 -7.43
C THR A 15 0.59 4.90 -7.91
N LEU A 16 1.11 3.68 -7.69
CA LEU A 16 0.42 2.42 -8.01
C LEU A 16 -0.87 2.23 -7.21
N ALA A 17 -0.89 2.64 -5.94
CA ALA A 17 -2.07 2.61 -5.09
C ALA A 17 -3.07 3.76 -5.37
N GLY A 18 -2.80 4.64 -6.34
CA GLY A 18 -3.65 5.79 -6.64
C GLY A 18 -3.62 6.89 -5.56
N LEU A 19 -2.59 6.91 -4.72
CA LEU A 19 -2.44 7.84 -3.60
C LEU A 19 -1.49 9.00 -3.93
N ARG A 20 -1.87 10.21 -3.50
CA ARG A 20 -0.91 11.33 -3.37
C ARG A 20 0.06 11.05 -2.21
N LEU A 21 1.28 11.60 -2.30
CA LEU A 21 2.34 11.40 -1.30
C LEU A 21 1.89 11.64 0.14
N THR A 22 1.26 12.78 0.40
CA THR A 22 0.80 13.16 1.75
C THR A 22 -0.18 12.14 2.31
N ARG A 23 -1.16 11.71 1.50
CA ARG A 23 -2.12 10.69 1.90
C ARG A 23 -1.47 9.33 2.07
N GLY A 24 -0.55 8.94 1.17
CA GLY A 24 0.23 7.72 1.32
C GLY A 24 0.96 7.66 2.66
N TYR A 25 1.60 8.75 3.09
CA TYR A 25 2.22 8.81 4.43
C TYR A 25 1.21 8.76 5.58
N GLN A 26 0.02 9.33 5.43
CA GLN A 26 -1.05 9.19 6.43
C GLN A 26 -1.54 7.74 6.55
N GLU A 27 -1.69 7.02 5.44
CA GLU A 27 -2.08 5.61 5.43
C GLU A 27 -1.01 4.72 6.08
N VAL A 28 0.27 5.02 5.84
CA VAL A 28 1.40 4.37 6.53
C VAL A 28 1.37 4.67 8.03
N SER A 29 1.18 5.94 8.42
CA SER A 29 1.10 6.33 9.83
C SER A 29 -0.12 5.73 10.53
N ALA A 30 -1.20 5.48 9.79
CA ALA A 30 -2.41 4.81 10.27
C ALA A 30 -2.26 3.28 10.33
N GLY A 31 -1.12 2.73 9.91
CA GLY A 31 -0.85 1.29 9.89
C GLY A 31 -1.59 0.53 8.78
N ARG A 32 -2.25 1.22 7.84
CA ARG A 32 -2.99 0.60 6.72
C ARG A 32 -2.09 0.17 5.57
N LEU A 33 -0.87 0.69 5.51
CA LEU A 33 0.13 0.32 4.51
C LEU A 33 1.48 0.08 5.19
N ALA A 34 2.01 -1.15 5.09
CA ALA A 34 3.29 -1.50 5.68
C ALA A 34 4.46 -1.10 4.79
N ILE A 35 5.51 -0.55 5.41
CA ILE A 35 6.75 -0.17 4.73
C ILE A 35 7.90 -1.05 5.18
N VAL A 36 8.75 -1.42 4.24
CA VAL A 36 10.03 -2.10 4.48
C VAL A 36 11.13 -1.05 4.36
N ARG A 37 11.95 -0.91 5.40
CA ARG A 37 13.12 -0.03 5.37
C ARG A 37 14.34 -0.80 4.89
N ASN A 38 15.06 -0.23 3.93
CA ASN A 38 16.38 -0.71 3.50
C ASN A 38 17.34 0.48 3.49
N GLY A 39 18.10 0.61 4.58
CA GLY A 39 18.97 1.75 4.86
C GLY A 39 18.19 3.07 4.90
N ARG A 40 18.65 4.03 4.09
CA ARG A 40 18.02 5.37 3.97
C ARG A 40 16.76 5.39 3.10
N ARG A 41 16.42 4.28 2.43
CA ARG A 41 15.30 4.18 1.51
C ARG A 41 14.18 3.34 2.11
N SER A 42 12.96 3.67 1.74
CA SER A 42 11.75 2.96 2.15
C SER A 42 11.03 2.40 0.94
N PHE A 43 10.55 1.17 1.09
CA PHE A 43 9.93 0.39 0.05
C PHE A 43 8.60 -0.17 0.53
N VAL A 44 7.75 -0.56 -0.40
CA VAL A 44 6.50 -1.27 -0.16
C VAL A 44 6.54 -2.56 -0.99
N ARG A 45 6.07 -3.66 -0.41
CA ARG A 45 5.96 -4.93 -1.14
C ARG A 45 4.81 -4.87 -2.15
N ALA A 46 4.94 -5.57 -3.28
CA ALA A 46 3.87 -5.69 -4.26
C ALA A 46 2.60 -6.29 -3.64
N SER A 47 2.74 -7.37 -2.86
CA SER A 47 1.63 -7.99 -2.13
C SER A 47 0.90 -7.02 -1.19
N GLU A 48 1.64 -6.12 -0.54
CA GLU A 48 1.09 -5.15 0.40
C GLU A 48 0.26 -4.08 -0.33
N ILE A 49 0.72 -3.63 -1.50
CA ILE A 49 -0.03 -2.70 -2.36
C ILE A 49 -1.34 -3.36 -2.79
N GLN A 50 -1.28 -4.62 -3.24
CA GLN A 50 -2.47 -5.36 -3.65
C GLN A 50 -3.47 -5.51 -2.49
N ARG A 51 -3.00 -5.96 -1.31
CA ARG A 51 -3.82 -6.08 -0.11
C ARG A 51 -4.52 -4.77 0.25
N TYR A 52 -3.83 -3.65 0.12
CA TYR A 52 -4.41 -2.33 0.38
C TYR A 52 -5.53 -1.99 -0.60
N ILE A 53 -5.32 -2.23 -1.90
CA ILE A 53 -6.33 -1.99 -2.94
C ILE A 53 -7.56 -2.88 -2.69
N ASP A 54 -7.35 -4.15 -2.35
CA ASP A 54 -8.43 -5.09 -2.07
C ASP A 54 -9.27 -4.64 -0.86
N ALA A 55 -8.61 -4.15 0.20
CA ALA A 55 -9.30 -3.61 1.39
C ALA A 55 -10.12 -2.34 1.09
N LEU A 56 -9.66 -1.50 0.17
CA LEU A 56 -10.42 -0.33 -0.29
C LEU A 56 -11.67 -0.73 -1.05
N SER A 57 -11.58 -1.73 -1.93
CA SER A 57 -12.72 -2.26 -2.68
C SER A 57 -13.77 -2.83 -1.75
N GLN A 58 -13.37 -3.64 -0.75
CA GLN A 58 -14.30 -4.19 0.24
C GLN A 58 -15.05 -3.10 1.00
N THR A 59 -14.35 -2.06 1.44
CA THR A 59 -14.98 -0.94 2.16
C THR A 59 -15.97 -0.17 1.27
N ALA A 60 -15.70 -0.06 -0.03
CA ALA A 60 -16.59 0.60 -0.97
C ALA A 60 -17.86 -0.21 -1.23
N ASP A 61 -17.75 -1.53 -1.31
CA ASP A 61 -18.89 -2.44 -1.51
C ASP A 61 -19.78 -2.52 -0.27
N ASP A 62 -19.18 -2.60 0.92
CA ASP A 62 -19.92 -2.58 2.20
C ASP A 62 -20.76 -1.29 2.35
N LYS A 63 -20.24 -0.15 1.88
CA LYS A 63 -20.98 1.14 1.91
C LYS A 63 -22.11 1.24 0.90
N ARG A 64 -22.14 0.40 -0.15
CA ARG A 64 -23.23 0.36 -1.13
C ARG A 64 -24.34 -0.61 -0.74
N ALA A 65 -24.03 -1.58 0.10
CA ALA A 65 -24.97 -2.58 0.60
C ALA A 65 -25.80 -2.11 1.81
N ALA A 66 -25.44 -0.98 2.43
CA ALA A 66 -26.13 -0.35 3.56
C ALA A 66 -26.93 0.88 3.13
#